data_AF-A0A7I4YV66-F1
#
_entry.id   AF-A0A7I4YV66-F1
#
_cell.length_a   1.000
_cell.length_b   1.000
_cell.length_c   1.000
_cell.angle_alpha   90.00
_cell.angle_beta   90.00
_cell.angle_gamma   90.00
#
_symmetry.space_group_name_H-M   'P 1'
#
loop_
_entity.id
_entity.type
_entity.pdbx_description
1 polymer ?
#
loop_
_entity_poly.entity_id
_entity_poly.type
_entity_poly.pdbx_seq_one_letter_code
_entity_poly.pdbx_strand_id
1 'polypeptide(L)'
;MEIEEQVGRPSLLDHDVLLRAVEEDRRQPLREMAKKMGVSQTVVTAHLNLLGMVKKLDKWVPHDFTEQQQLKCSKVSSSLLRRDDNETFLHRIVTCDEKWILYDDRKRSAQWVSVDEPPKNFPNQVYTSQRQ
;
A
#
# COMPACT_ATOMS: atom_id res chain seq x y z
N MET A 1 -34.54 34.13 18.64
CA MET A 1 -33.73 33.04 19.24
C MET A 1 -32.64 32.75 18.26
N GLU A 2 -31.49 33.37 18.48
CA GLU A 2 -30.28 33.10 17.70
C GLU A 2 -29.82 31.69 18.05
N ILE A 3 -29.63 30.85 17.04
CA ILE A 3 -29.06 29.52 17.21
C ILE A 3 -27.57 29.76 17.43
N GLU A 4 -27.16 29.83 18.70
CA GLU A 4 -25.75 29.76 19.06
C GLU A 4 -25.24 28.39 18.57
N GLU A 5 -24.46 28.41 17.49
CA GLU A 5 -23.67 27.25 17.09
C GLU A 5 -22.80 26.89 18.28
N GLN A 6 -23.08 25.73 18.89
CA GLN A 6 -22.18 25.14 19.87
C GLN A 6 -20.87 24.80 19.17
N VAL A 7 -19.94 25.76 19.17
CA VAL A 7 -18.55 25.53 18.77
C VAL A 7 -18.00 24.52 19.78
N GLY A 8 -17.93 23.26 19.35
CA GLY A 8 -17.31 22.19 20.12
C GLY A 8 -15.88 22.54 20.51
N ARG A 9 -15.30 21.74 21.42
CA ARG A 9 -13.93 21.89 21.91
C ARG A 9 -12.99 22.24 20.73
N PRO A 10 -12.20 23.34 20.81
CA PRO A 10 -11.30 23.73 19.72
C PRO A 10 -10.47 22.53 19.30
N SER A 11 -10.44 22.21 18.01
CA SER A 11 -9.57 21.17 17.49
C SER A 11 -8.14 21.54 17.87
N LEU A 12 -7.54 20.77 18.77
CA LEU A 12 -6.16 20.99 19.26
C LEU A 12 -5.14 20.92 18.11
N LEU A 13 -5.57 20.40 16.96
CA LEU A 13 -4.76 20.13 15.79
C LEU A 13 -5.38 20.80 14.57
N ASP A 14 -4.57 21.56 13.86
CA ASP A 14 -4.93 22.10 12.56
C ASP A 14 -4.90 20.97 11.51
N HIS A 15 -6.05 20.73 10.89
CA HIS A 15 -6.23 19.71 9.87
C HIS A 15 -5.37 19.97 8.62
N ASP A 16 -5.19 21.23 8.25
CA ASP A 16 -4.42 21.61 7.05
C ASP A 16 -2.93 21.36 7.26
N VAL A 17 -2.44 21.60 8.48
CA VAL A 17 -1.04 21.32 8.86
C VAL A 17 -0.78 19.82 8.87
N LEU A 18 -1.75 19.02 9.37
CA LEU A 18 -1.64 17.56 9.36
C LEU A 18 -1.62 17.00 7.94
N LEU A 19 -2.50 17.51 7.08
CA LEU A 19 -2.56 17.09 5.69
C LEU A 19 -1.26 17.41 4.96
N ARG A 20 -0.74 18.63 5.11
CA ARG A 20 0.54 19.04 4.51
C ARG A 20 1.70 18.16 4.97
N ALA A 21 1.74 17.81 6.27
CA ALA A 21 2.78 16.93 6.80
C ALA A 21 2.69 15.49 6.24
N VAL A 22 1.48 15.01 5.95
CA VAL A 22 1.25 13.71 5.31
C VAL A 22 1.60 13.77 3.81
N GLU A 23 1.31 14.87 3.14
CA GLU A 23 1.66 15.07 1.72
C GLU A 23 3.18 15.19 1.51
N GLU A 24 3.88 15.85 2.43
CA GLU A 24 5.34 15.98 2.42
C GLU A 24 6.04 14.61 2.57
N ASP A 25 5.60 13.79 3.53
CA ASP A 25 6.07 12.42 3.69
C ASP A 25 4.93 11.45 4.08
N ARG A 26 4.36 10.81 3.05
CA ARG A 26 3.31 9.80 3.23
C ARG A 26 3.78 8.58 4.05
N ARG A 27 5.08 8.35 4.23
CA ARG A 27 5.63 7.20 4.97
C ARG A 27 5.94 7.51 6.42
N GLN A 28 5.75 8.75 6.84
CA GLN A 28 6.15 9.17 8.17
C GLN A 28 5.48 8.29 9.25
N PRO A 29 6.25 7.76 10.22
CA PRO A 29 5.69 7.02 11.33
C PRO A 29 4.84 7.95 12.21
N LEU A 30 3.73 7.42 12.72
CA LEU A 30 2.78 8.15 13.57
C LEU A 30 3.46 8.81 14.79
N ARG A 31 4.48 8.16 15.36
CA ARG A 31 5.27 8.69 16.47
C ARG A 31 5.97 10.00 16.14
N GLU A 32 6.58 10.10 14.97
CA GLU A 32 7.30 11.33 14.59
C GLU A 32 6.32 12.44 14.22
N MET A 33 5.17 12.09 13.63
CA MET A 33 4.07 13.02 13.38
C MET A 33 3.51 13.61 14.68
N ALA A 34 3.27 12.75 15.68
CA ALA A 34 2.80 13.15 17.00
C ALA A 34 3.80 14.09 17.70
N LYS A 35 5.10 13.80 17.62
CA LYS A 35 6.16 14.67 18.16
C LYS A 35 6.19 16.04 17.48
N LYS A 36 6.13 16.09 16.14
CA LYS A 36 6.12 17.35 15.37
C LYS A 36 4.93 18.23 15.76
N MET A 37 3.77 17.61 16.01
CA MET A 37 2.53 18.29 16.38
C MET A 37 2.38 18.53 17.88
N GLY A 38 3.28 18.03 18.72
CA GLY A 38 3.20 18.16 20.19
C GLY A 38 1.99 17.45 20.82
N VAL A 39 1.39 16.47 20.15
CA VAL A 39 0.19 15.77 20.63
C VAL A 39 0.41 14.27 20.82
N SER A 40 -0.55 13.59 21.42
CA SER A 40 -0.54 12.13 21.54
C SER A 40 -0.85 11.44 20.19
N GLN A 41 -0.32 10.23 20.01
CA GLN A 41 -0.51 9.44 18.79
C GLN A 41 -1.99 9.09 18.53
N THR A 42 -2.79 8.97 19.60
CA THR A 42 -4.23 8.68 19.51
C THR A 42 -4.99 9.85 18.90
N VAL A 43 -4.65 11.09 19.27
CA VAL A 43 -5.21 12.31 18.70
C VAL A 43 -4.89 12.38 17.20
N VAL A 44 -3.62 12.21 16.83
CA VAL A 44 -3.22 12.20 15.41
C VAL A 44 -4.00 11.14 14.61
N THR A 45 -4.16 9.93 15.16
CA THR A 45 -4.90 8.85 14.49
C THR A 45 -6.38 9.19 14.32
N ALA A 46 -7.02 9.76 15.34
CA ALA A 46 -8.41 10.20 15.27
C ALA A 46 -8.61 11.27 14.19
N HIS A 47 -7.70 12.25 14.11
CA HIS A 47 -7.74 13.29 13.08
C HIS A 47 -7.48 12.73 11.67
N LEU A 48 -6.54 11.80 11.50
CA LEU A 48 -6.31 11.14 10.21
C LEU A 48 -7.53 10.34 9.74
N ASN A 49 -8.21 9.65 10.66
CA ASN A 49 -9.45 8.94 10.34
C ASN A 49 -10.57 9.91 9.95
N LEU A 50 -10.68 11.07 10.61
CA LEU A 50 -11.65 12.11 10.25
C LEU A 50 -11.40 12.67 8.84
N LEU A 51 -10.12 12.77 8.45
CA LEU A 51 -9.70 13.18 7.10
C LEU A 51 -9.82 12.05 6.06
N GLY A 52 -10.30 10.86 6.43
CA GLY A 52 -10.40 9.73 5.52
C GLY A 52 -9.05 9.16 5.08
N MET A 53 -8.00 9.35 5.88
CA MET A 53 -6.66 8.85 5.60
C MET A 53 -6.40 7.54 6.34
N VAL A 54 -5.96 6.53 5.60
CA VAL A 54 -5.64 5.20 6.14
C VAL A 54 -4.21 4.81 5.78
N LYS A 55 -3.58 4.03 6.66
CA LYS A 55 -2.23 3.51 6.41
C LYS A 55 -2.31 2.20 5.62
N LYS A 56 -1.98 2.25 4.33
CA LYS A 56 -1.97 1.09 3.43
C LYS A 56 -0.54 0.58 3.24
N LEU A 57 -0.39 -0.75 3.13
CA LEU A 57 0.89 -1.34 2.75
C LEU A 57 1.20 -1.06 1.29
N ASP A 58 2.47 -0.85 0.99
CA ASP A 58 2.94 -0.67 -0.38
C ASP A 58 2.70 -1.94 -1.21
N LYS A 59 2.27 -1.75 -2.46
CA LYS A 59 2.07 -2.84 -3.40
C LYS A 59 3.38 -3.15 -4.12
N TRP A 60 3.91 -4.34 -3.86
CA TRP A 60 5.08 -4.90 -4.53
C TRP A 60 4.66 -5.51 -5.86
N VAL A 61 5.10 -4.90 -6.97
CA VAL A 61 4.83 -5.37 -8.32
C VAL A 61 6.17 -5.77 -8.97
N PRO A 62 6.35 -7.02 -9.40
CA PRO A 62 7.62 -7.48 -9.95
C PRO A 62 8.06 -6.70 -11.20
N HIS A 63 7.11 -6.38 -12.08
CA HIS A 63 7.36 -5.70 -13.34
C HIS A 63 6.11 -4.98 -13.81
N ASP A 64 6.28 -3.78 -14.35
CA ASP A 64 5.20 -3.08 -15.05
C ASP A 64 4.98 -3.75 -16.41
N PHE A 65 3.89 -4.51 -16.53
CA PHE A 65 3.59 -5.21 -17.77
C PHE A 65 3.22 -4.26 -18.90
N THR A 66 3.77 -4.49 -20.09
CA THR A 66 3.28 -3.88 -21.32
C THR A 66 1.91 -4.45 -21.70
N GLU A 67 1.09 -3.70 -22.45
CA GLU A 67 -0.24 -4.17 -22.90
C GLU A 67 -0.16 -5.51 -23.65
N GLN A 68 0.90 -5.70 -24.44
CA GLN A 68 1.14 -6.95 -25.16
C GLN A 68 1.43 -8.12 -24.21
N GLN A 69 2.21 -7.91 -23.15
CA GLN A 69 2.46 -8.92 -22.12
C GLN A 69 1.17 -9.25 -21.37
N GLN A 70 0.36 -8.26 -21.00
CA GLN A 70 -0.94 -8.46 -20.34
C GLN A 70 -1.88 -9.29 -21.22
N LEU A 71 -2.00 -8.95 -22.50
CA LEU A 71 -2.82 -9.68 -23.45
C LEU A 71 -2.34 -11.12 -23.63
N LYS A 72 -1.03 -11.34 -23.72
CA LYS A 72 -0.43 -12.68 -23.82
C LYS A 72 -0.75 -13.51 -22.58
N CYS A 73 -0.54 -12.96 -21.38
CA CYS A 73 -0.87 -13.61 -20.12
C CYS A 73 -2.38 -13.94 -20.06
N SER A 74 -3.25 -13.00 -20.39
CA SER A 74 -4.70 -13.20 -20.40
C SER A 74 -5.14 -14.32 -21.35
N LYS A 75 -4.58 -14.37 -22.57
CA LYS A 75 -4.87 -15.42 -23.56
C LYS A 75 -4.45 -16.81 -23.06
N VAL A 76 -3.25 -16.92 -22.49
CA VAL A 76 -2.74 -18.19 -21.94
C VAL A 76 -3.56 -18.63 -20.72
N SER A 77 -3.87 -17.71 -19.80
CA SER A 77 -4.73 -18.04 -18.65
C SER A 77 -6.12 -18.52 -19.07
N SER A 78 -6.73 -17.85 -20.06
CA SER A 78 -8.04 -18.25 -20.58
C SER A 78 -8.03 -19.62 -21.23
N SER A 79 -6.97 -19.97 -21.98
CA SER A 79 -6.87 -21.29 -22.60
C SER A 79 -6.61 -22.39 -21.57
N LEU A 80 -5.79 -22.14 -20.56
CA LEU A 80 -5.53 -23.07 -19.47
C LEU A 80 -6.78 -23.31 -18.62
N LEU A 81 -7.55 -22.26 -18.32
CA LEU A 81 -8.81 -22.37 -17.58
C LEU A 81 -9.80 -23.27 -18.33
N ARG A 82 -10.02 -23.00 -19.63
CA ARG A 82 -10.88 -23.84 -20.47
C ARG A 82 -10.43 -25.29 -20.56
N ARG A 83 -9.10 -25.53 -20.49
CA ARG A 83 -8.58 -26.90 -20.47
C ARG A 83 -8.92 -27.59 -19.16
N ASP A 84 -8.83 -26.89 -18.03
CA ASP A 84 -9.12 -27.44 -16.71
C ASP A 84 -10.61 -27.74 -16.53
N ASP A 85 -11.49 -26.87 -17.06
CA ASP A 85 -12.94 -27.10 -17.08
C ASP A 85 -13.33 -28.38 -17.85
N ASN A 86 -12.60 -28.69 -18.93
CA ASN A 86 -12.85 -29.87 -19.74
C ASN A 86 -12.26 -31.15 -19.12
N GLU A 87 -11.03 -31.09 -18.64
CA GLU A 87 -10.35 -32.19 -17.94
C GLU A 87 -9.42 -31.60 -16.89
N THR A 88 -9.75 -31.80 -15.62
CA THR A 88 -8.93 -31.29 -14.51
C THR A 88 -7.52 -31.84 -14.60
N PHE A 89 -6.53 -30.99 -14.85
CA PHE A 89 -5.15 -31.43 -15.09
C PHE A 89 -4.17 -30.98 -14.00
N LEU A 90 -4.65 -30.20 -13.02
CA LEU A 90 -3.82 -29.69 -11.92
C LEU A 90 -3.09 -30.80 -11.17
N HIS A 91 -3.72 -31.96 -10.99
CA HIS A 91 -3.12 -33.13 -10.32
C HIS A 91 -1.89 -33.71 -11.03
N ARG A 92 -1.67 -33.37 -12.31
CA ARG A 92 -0.54 -33.84 -13.13
C ARG A 92 0.61 -32.83 -13.18
N ILE A 93 0.40 -31.62 -12.67
CA ILE A 93 1.40 -30.56 -12.78
C ILE A 93 2.48 -30.80 -11.73
N VAL A 94 3.73 -30.89 -12.20
CA VAL A 94 4.93 -30.78 -11.37
C VAL A 94 5.61 -29.46 -11.72
N THR A 95 5.74 -28.56 -10.74
CA THR A 95 6.44 -27.28 -10.90
C THR A 95 7.71 -27.24 -10.06
N CYS A 96 8.74 -26.55 -10.53
CA CYS A 96 9.94 -26.25 -9.78
C CYS A 96 10.34 -24.80 -10.05
N ASP A 97 10.77 -24.07 -9.02
CA ASP A 97 11.32 -22.72 -9.13
C ASP A 97 12.38 -22.52 -8.03
N GLU A 98 13.34 -21.63 -8.29
CA GLU A 98 14.42 -21.32 -7.36
C GLU A 98 14.08 -20.06 -6.55
N LYS A 99 14.20 -20.14 -5.23
CA LYS A 99 13.99 -19.01 -4.33
C LYS A 99 15.25 -18.73 -3.52
N TRP A 100 15.76 -17.51 -3.63
CA TRP A 100 16.80 -17.01 -2.74
C TRP A 100 16.25 -16.79 -1.32
N ILE A 101 16.90 -17.38 -0.32
CA ILE A 101 16.62 -17.13 1.10
C ILE A 101 17.65 -16.11 1.60
N LEU A 102 17.17 -14.95 2.02
CA LEU A 102 18.01 -13.87 2.54
C LEU A 102 18.10 -13.95 4.07
N TYR A 103 19.18 -13.41 4.62
CA TYR A 103 19.36 -13.32 6.07
C TYR A 103 18.45 -12.25 6.72
N ASP A 104 18.12 -11.18 5.99
CA ASP A 104 17.27 -10.10 6.46
C ASP A 104 16.04 -9.94 5.55
N ASP A 105 14.88 -10.34 6.07
CA ASP A 105 13.58 -10.18 5.43
C ASP A 105 13.03 -8.77 5.69
N ARG A 106 13.44 -7.83 4.83
CA ARG A 106 12.92 -6.46 4.86
C ARG A 106 11.41 -6.45 4.69
N LYS A 107 10.71 -5.95 5.72
CA LYS A 107 9.25 -5.81 5.71
C LYS A 107 8.82 -4.68 4.78
N ARG A 108 7.65 -4.86 4.16
CA ARG A 108 7.03 -3.84 3.30
C ARG A 108 6.78 -2.55 4.11
N SER A 109 7.13 -1.42 3.52
CA SER A 109 6.75 -0.10 4.03
C SER A 109 5.26 0.16 3.83
N ALA A 110 4.76 1.16 4.54
CA ALA A 110 3.36 1.56 4.50
C ALA A 110 3.25 3.07 4.32
N GLN A 111 2.22 3.50 3.62
CA GLN A 111 1.94 4.90 3.28
C GLN A 111 0.57 5.31 3.79
N TRP A 112 0.44 6.56 4.20
CA TRP A 112 -0.83 7.22 4.42
C TRP A 112 -1.42 7.62 3.07
N VAL A 113 -2.60 7.08 2.78
CA VAL A 113 -3.31 7.24 1.51
C VAL A 113 -4.79 7.44 1.83
N SER A 114 -5.51 8.17 0.98
CA SER A 114 -6.97 8.26 1.09
C SER A 114 -7.61 6.87 1.01
N VAL A 115 -8.76 6.70 1.66
CA VAL A 115 -9.53 5.43 1.63
C VAL A 115 -9.76 4.94 0.21
N ASP A 116 -10.02 5.82 -0.75
CA ASP A 116 -10.34 5.44 -2.14
C ASP A 116 -9.12 5.33 -3.05
N GLU A 117 -7.98 5.92 -2.67
CA GLU A 117 -6.79 5.93 -3.51
C GLU A 117 -6.00 4.60 -3.33
N PRO A 118 -5.57 3.94 -4.43
CA PRO A 118 -4.76 2.74 -4.34
C PRO A 118 -3.37 3.06 -3.76
N PRO A 119 -2.74 2.13 -3.02
CA PRO A 119 -1.36 2.33 -2.58
C PRO A 119 -0.44 2.40 -3.81
N LYS A 120 0.60 3.23 -3.71
CA LYS A 120 1.57 3.39 -4.80
C LYS A 120 2.30 2.06 -5.05
N ASN A 121 2.52 1.76 -6.33
CA ASN A 121 3.29 0.58 -6.73
C ASN A 121 4.77 0.84 -6.47
N PHE A 122 5.46 -0.19 -5.98
CA PHE A 122 6.91 -0.22 -5.88
C PHE A 122 7.44 -1.44 -6.62
N PRO A 123 8.49 -1.27 -7.44
CA PRO A 123 9.13 -2.40 -8.09
C PRO A 123 9.70 -3.33 -7.02
N ASN A 124 9.58 -4.64 -7.25
CA ASN A 124 10.32 -5.59 -6.43
C ASN A 124 11.82 -5.31 -6.53
N GLN A 125 12.52 -5.54 -5.42
CA GLN A 125 13.96 -5.35 -5.37
C GLN A 125 14.61 -6.37 -6.30
N VAL A 126 15.18 -5.90 -7.42
CA VAL A 126 15.97 -6.74 -8.32
C VAL A 126 17.34 -6.92 -7.67
N TYR A 127 17.60 -8.13 -7.16
CA TYR A 127 18.94 -8.48 -6.69
C TYR A 127 19.83 -8.67 -7.91
N THR A 128 20.63 -7.67 -8.27
CA THR A 128 21.66 -7.82 -9.29
C THR A 128 22.88 -8.47 -8.66
N SER A 129 23.19 -9.70 -9.08
CA SER A 129 24.45 -10.34 -8.74
C SER A 129 25.58 -9.52 -9.38
N GLN A 130 26.35 -8.78 -8.58
CA GLN A 130 27.63 -8.27 -9.06
C GLN A 130 28.56 -9.48 -9.21
N ARG A 131 28.73 -9.96 -10.44
CA ARG A 131 29.79 -10.91 -10.76
C ARG A 131 31.12 -10.16 -10.67
N GLN A 132 31.96 -10.56 -9.72
CA GLN A 132 33.40 -10.26 -9.73
C GLN A 132 34.09 -10.99 -10.87
#